data_AF-A0A2S6MCP9-F1
#
_entry.id   AF-A0A2S6MCP9-F1
#
_cell.length_a   1.000
_cell.length_b   1.000
_cell.length_c   1.000
_cell.angle_alpha   90.00
_cell.angle_beta   90.00
_cell.angle_gamma   90.00
#
_symmetry.space_group_name_H-M   'P 1'
#
loop_
_entity.id
_entity.type
_entity.pdbx_description
1 polymer ?
#
loop_
_entity_poly.entity_id
_entity_poly.type
_entity_poly.pdbx_seq_one_letter_code
_entity_poly.pdbx_strand_id
1 'polypeptide(L)'
;MKLEDRADHTVSVTEFDGAVFNADGKPFLDKARYQVVDLTDAGSSSGGHKTFTEADGSKVFAKYVLKEAKPKEFRGTFEFTGGTGKYAGITGRGEYHVVLVSDTALWDELRGEYKIPATVGSSRPDPTK
;
A
#
# COMPACT_ATOMS: atom_id res chain seq x y z
N MET A 1 5.48 -9.72 8.56
CA MET A 1 4.70 -10.96 8.74
C MET A 1 5.69 -12.10 8.80
N LYS A 2 5.63 -12.96 9.82
CA LYS A 2 6.44 -14.19 9.89
C LYS A 2 5.50 -15.33 9.52
N LEU A 3 5.87 -16.11 8.50
CA LEU A 3 5.19 -17.34 8.12
C LEU A 3 6.13 -18.48 8.43
N GLU A 4 5.67 -19.46 9.19
CA GLU A 4 6.47 -20.62 9.55
C GLU A 4 6.26 -21.72 8.51
N ASP A 5 7.36 -22.38 8.13
CA ASP A 5 7.33 -23.55 7.27
C ASP A 5 6.64 -24.71 8.02
N ARG A 6 5.78 -25.45 7.33
CA ARG A 6 5.07 -26.62 7.85
C ARG A 6 4.98 -27.70 6.78
N ALA A 7 4.90 -28.96 7.22
CA ALA A 7 4.73 -30.07 6.29
C ALA A 7 3.49 -29.85 5.39
N ASP A 8 3.64 -30.23 4.12
CA ASP A 8 2.57 -30.25 3.12
C ASP A 8 1.92 -28.90 2.80
N HIS A 9 2.67 -27.80 2.89
CA HIS A 9 2.22 -26.50 2.39
C HIS A 9 3.11 -25.93 1.28
N THR A 10 2.55 -25.06 0.45
CA THR A 10 3.30 -24.26 -0.53
C THR A 10 3.22 -22.80 -0.13
N VAL A 11 4.38 -22.18 0.02
CA VAL A 11 4.51 -20.74 0.23
C VAL A 11 4.90 -20.10 -1.09
N SER A 12 4.22 -19.01 -1.45
CA SER A 12 4.60 -18.19 -2.60
C SER A 12 4.66 -16.71 -2.23
N VAL A 13 5.55 -16.01 -2.91
CA VAL A 13 5.60 -14.55 -2.92
C VAL A 13 5.18 -14.10 -4.30
N THR A 14 4.18 -13.22 -4.36
CA THR A 14 3.71 -12.64 -5.63
C THR A 14 3.91 -11.14 -5.61
N GLU A 15 4.48 -10.60 -6.68
CA GLU A 15 4.63 -9.16 -6.88
C GLU A 15 3.62 -8.66 -7.90
N PHE A 16 2.95 -7.55 -7.56
CA PHE A 16 2.09 -6.81 -8.48
C PHE A 16 2.66 -5.40 -8.67
N ASP A 17 2.57 -4.90 -9.90
CA ASP A 17 3.01 -3.56 -10.28
C ASP A 17 1.87 -2.83 -11.00
N GLY A 18 1.70 -1.56 -10.72
CA GLY A 18 0.64 -0.75 -11.29
C GLY A 18 0.81 0.74 -11.00
N ALA A 19 -0.26 1.49 -11.20
CA ALA A 19 -0.31 2.91 -10.91
C ALA A 19 -1.61 3.27 -10.18
N VAL A 20 -1.54 4.27 -9.32
CA VAL A 20 -2.69 4.80 -8.60
C VAL A 20 -3.43 5.82 -9.47
N PHE A 21 -4.76 5.73 -9.46
CA PHE A 21 -5.64 6.81 -9.89
C PHE A 21 -6.41 7.32 -8.68
N ASN A 22 -6.25 8.61 -8.34
CA ASN A 22 -7.00 9.20 -7.23
C ASN A 22 -8.39 9.65 -7.72
N ALA A 23 -9.42 8.88 -7.39
CA ALA A 23 -10.79 9.13 -7.86
C ALA A 23 -11.40 10.46 -7.36
N ASP A 24 -10.89 11.02 -6.26
CA ASP A 24 -11.35 12.32 -5.73
C ASP A 24 -10.70 13.51 -6.46
N GLY A 25 -9.81 13.26 -7.43
CA GLY A 25 -9.06 14.29 -8.16
C GLY A 25 -8.03 15.04 -7.28
N LYS A 26 -7.73 14.51 -6.08
CA LYS A 26 -6.77 15.11 -5.15
C LYS A 26 -5.35 14.62 -5.44
N PRO A 27 -4.32 15.42 -5.10
CA PRO A 27 -2.94 15.09 -5.47
C PRO A 27 -2.31 13.96 -4.65
N PHE A 28 -2.98 13.46 -3.61
CA PHE A 28 -2.40 12.43 -2.75
C PHE A 28 -2.24 11.11 -3.52
N LEU A 29 -0.98 10.71 -3.75
CA LEU A 29 -0.58 9.49 -4.45
C LEU A 29 -1.14 9.36 -5.87
N ASP A 30 -1.70 10.43 -6.45
CA ASP A 30 -2.21 10.37 -7.81
C ASP A 30 -1.06 10.08 -8.77
N LYS A 31 -1.24 9.08 -9.65
CA LYS A 31 -0.24 8.58 -10.59
C LYS A 31 1.03 8.01 -9.94
N ALA A 32 1.03 7.76 -8.63
CA ALA A 32 2.12 7.07 -7.98
C ALA A 32 2.23 5.64 -8.53
N ARG A 33 3.47 5.14 -8.71
CA ARG A 33 3.70 3.72 -8.95
C ARG A 33 3.22 2.94 -7.72
N TYR A 34 2.46 1.89 -7.95
CA TYR A 34 1.88 1.04 -6.93
C TYR A 34 2.48 -0.36 -7.01
N GLN A 35 3.13 -0.79 -5.93
CA GLN A 35 3.76 -2.10 -5.85
C GLN A 35 3.18 -2.87 -4.66
N VAL A 36 2.85 -4.14 -4.88
CA VAL A 36 2.36 -5.04 -3.83
C VAL A 36 3.24 -6.27 -3.76
N VAL A 37 3.63 -6.65 -2.55
CA VAL A 37 4.28 -7.93 -2.27
C VAL A 37 3.32 -8.74 -1.39
N ASP A 38 2.72 -9.77 -1.98
CA ASP A 38 1.78 -10.69 -1.32
C ASP A 38 2.49 -11.96 -0.85
N LEU A 39 2.16 -12.41 0.36
CA LEU A 39 2.56 -13.72 0.86
C LEU A 39 1.33 -14.64 0.92
N THR A 40 1.41 -15.74 0.16
CA THR A 40 0.39 -16.78 0.13
C THR A 40 0.90 -18.06 0.76
N ASP A 41 0.08 -18.69 1.61
CA ASP A 41 0.32 -19.99 2.22
C ASP A 41 -0.83 -20.94 1.90
N ALA A 42 -0.53 -22.12 1.37
CA ALA A 42 -1.52 -23.16 1.04
C ALA A 42 -2.69 -22.63 0.19
N GLY A 43 -2.39 -21.72 -0.74
CA GLY A 43 -3.37 -21.12 -1.65
C GLY A 43 -4.21 -19.98 -1.05
N SER A 44 -3.94 -19.54 0.19
CA SER A 44 -4.59 -18.39 0.81
C SER A 44 -3.57 -17.32 1.20
N SER A 45 -3.76 -16.09 0.72
CA SER A 45 -3.03 -14.94 1.23
C SER A 45 -3.53 -14.59 2.63
N SER A 46 -2.62 -14.22 3.53
CA SER A 46 -3.00 -13.64 4.82
C SER A 46 -2.75 -12.12 4.89
N GLY A 47 -2.09 -11.57 3.87
CA GLY A 47 -1.69 -10.18 3.83
C GLY A 47 -0.38 -9.96 3.08
N GLY A 48 0.07 -8.71 3.09
CA GLY A 48 1.25 -8.30 2.37
C GLY A 48 1.61 -6.85 2.60
N HIS A 49 2.52 -6.33 1.77
CA HIS A 49 2.97 -4.94 1.82
C HIS A 49 2.63 -4.22 0.54
N LYS A 50 2.34 -2.93 0.67
CA LYS A 50 2.00 -2.00 -0.39
C LYS A 50 3.02 -0.86 -0.35
N THR A 51 3.61 -0.54 -1.49
CA THR A 51 4.51 0.61 -1.65
C THR A 51 3.98 1.52 -2.75
N PHE A 52 3.80 2.78 -2.41
CA PHE A 52 3.45 3.84 -3.34
C PHE A 52 4.69 4.70 -3.56
N THR A 53 5.08 4.94 -4.81
CA THR A 53 6.23 5.79 -5.15
C THR A 53 5.79 6.90 -6.08
N GLU A 54 5.93 8.15 -5.63
CA GLU A 54 5.67 9.31 -6.47
C GLU A 54 6.86 9.67 -7.37
N ALA A 55 6.61 10.52 -8.37
CA ALA A 55 7.61 10.96 -9.34
C ALA A 55 8.81 11.68 -8.69
N ASP A 56 8.61 12.36 -7.55
CA ASP A 56 9.69 13.00 -6.78
C ASP A 56 10.50 12.01 -5.92
N GLY A 57 10.17 10.71 -5.96
CA GLY A 57 10.82 9.66 -5.20
C GLY A 57 10.31 9.48 -3.77
N SER A 58 9.39 10.34 -3.29
CA SER A 58 8.71 10.14 -2.01
C SER A 58 7.89 8.86 -2.02
N LYS A 59 7.90 8.14 -0.90
CA LYS A 59 7.22 6.85 -0.76
C LYS A 59 6.23 6.84 0.38
N VAL A 60 5.17 6.05 0.23
CA VAL A 60 4.29 5.63 1.31
C VAL A 60 4.32 4.12 1.39
N PHE A 61 4.42 3.58 2.60
CA PHE A 61 4.43 2.15 2.88
C PHE A 61 3.19 1.77 3.67
N ALA A 62 2.52 0.70 3.28
CA ALA A 62 1.42 0.12 4.02
C ALA A 62 1.59 -1.40 4.14
N LYS A 63 0.92 -1.96 5.15
CA LYS A 63 0.65 -3.40 5.20
C LYS A 63 -0.84 -3.61 5.09
N TYR A 64 -1.25 -4.73 4.52
CA TYR A 64 -2.65 -5.14 4.48
C TYR A 64 -2.84 -6.54 5.05
N VAL A 65 -4.07 -6.81 5.46
CA VAL A 65 -4.52 -8.10 5.97
C VAL A 65 -5.77 -8.49 5.21
N LEU A 66 -5.79 -9.71 4.68
CA LEU A 66 -6.97 -10.29 4.05
C LEU A 66 -8.01 -10.64 5.13
N LYS A 67 -9.26 -10.23 4.91
CA LYS A 67 -10.39 -10.54 5.80
C LYS A 67 -11.38 -11.49 5.16
N GLU A 68 -11.59 -11.37 3.86
CA GLU A 68 -12.54 -12.18 3.10
C GLU A 68 -11.98 -12.49 1.72
N ALA A 69 -12.08 -13.76 1.33
CA ALA A 69 -11.75 -14.24 0.00
C ALA A 69 -12.97 -14.92 -0.63
N LYS A 70 -13.38 -14.43 -1.81
CA LYS A 70 -14.40 -15.01 -2.68
C LYS A 70 -13.79 -15.25 -4.06
N PRO A 71 -14.38 -16.10 -4.91
CA PRO A 71 -13.93 -16.22 -6.29
C PRO A 71 -13.85 -14.84 -6.96
N LYS A 72 -12.64 -14.46 -7.41
CA LYS A 72 -12.33 -13.19 -8.10
C LYS A 72 -12.48 -11.91 -7.26
N GLU A 73 -12.76 -12.01 -5.97
CA GLU A 73 -12.94 -10.85 -5.08
C GLU A 73 -12.24 -11.05 -3.74
N PHE A 74 -11.47 -10.04 -3.32
CA PHE A 74 -10.76 -10.05 -2.04
C PHE A 74 -11.01 -8.75 -1.28
N ARG A 75 -11.29 -8.87 0.02
CA ARG A 75 -11.54 -7.71 0.89
C ARG A 75 -10.69 -7.78 2.13
N GLY A 76 -10.27 -6.62 2.60
CA GLY A 76 -9.52 -6.54 3.84
C GLY A 76 -9.23 -5.13 4.27
N THR A 77 -8.28 -5.01 5.18
CA THR A 77 -7.88 -3.73 5.78
C THR A 77 -6.42 -3.45 5.49
N PHE A 78 -6.06 -2.18 5.37
CA PHE A 78 -4.66 -1.74 5.32
C PHE A 78 -4.38 -0.66 6.36
N GLU A 79 -3.12 -0.53 6.75
CA GLU A 79 -2.63 0.61 7.53
C GLU A 79 -1.28 1.10 7.01
N PHE A 80 -1.09 2.42 7.02
CA PHE A 80 0.20 3.02 6.70
C PHE A 80 1.19 2.71 7.82
N THR A 81 2.38 2.28 7.42
CA THR A 81 3.48 1.89 8.31
C THR A 81 4.61 2.91 8.30
N GLY A 82 4.60 3.84 7.33
CA GLY A 82 5.53 4.95 7.24
C GLY A 82 5.57 5.56 5.86
N GLY A 83 6.46 6.53 5.69
CA GLY A 83 6.71 7.18 4.42
C GLY A 83 8.06 7.91 4.41
N THR A 84 8.50 8.31 3.24
CA THR A 84 9.72 9.09 3.01
C THR A 84 9.40 10.44 2.39
N GLY A 85 10.38 11.35 2.36
CA GLY A 85 10.21 12.67 1.75
C GLY A 85 9.05 13.43 2.39
N LYS A 86 8.12 13.92 1.57
CA LYS A 86 6.94 14.67 2.04
C LYS A 86 5.92 13.83 2.82
N TYR A 87 6.08 12.50 2.86
CA TYR A 87 5.23 11.59 3.62
C TYR A 87 5.89 11.08 4.90
N ALA A 88 7.02 11.65 5.31
CA ALA A 88 7.66 11.27 6.57
C ALA A 88 6.68 11.39 7.75
N GLY A 89 6.49 10.28 8.47
CA GLY A 89 5.57 10.18 9.61
C GLY A 89 4.08 10.08 9.25
N ILE A 90 3.73 9.78 7.99
CA ILE A 90 2.34 9.50 7.61
C ILE A 90 1.72 8.41 8.49
N THR A 91 0.47 8.64 8.89
CA THR A 91 -0.38 7.67 9.58
C THR A 91 -1.71 7.56 8.86
N GLY A 92 -2.43 6.46 9.09
CA GLY A 92 -3.74 6.24 8.50
C GLY A 92 -4.03 4.78 8.28
N ARG A 93 -5.28 4.49 7.92
CA ARG A 93 -5.79 3.14 7.71
C ARG A 93 -7.03 3.18 6.85
N GLY A 94 -7.41 2.04 6.33
CA GLY A 94 -8.59 1.91 5.51
C GLY A 94 -8.91 0.48 5.16
N GLU A 95 -9.84 0.35 4.23
CA GLU A 95 -10.29 -0.90 3.63
C GLU A 95 -9.82 -0.97 2.19
N TYR A 96 -9.66 -2.19 1.71
CA TYR A 96 -9.42 -2.45 0.30
C TYR A 96 -10.42 -3.46 -0.26
N HIS A 97 -10.72 -3.31 -1.55
CA HIS A 97 -11.50 -4.26 -2.33
C HIS A 97 -10.79 -4.53 -3.65
N VAL A 98 -10.27 -5.74 -3.81
CA VAL A 98 -9.64 -6.19 -5.05
C VAL A 98 -10.63 -7.01 -5.86
N VAL A 99 -10.74 -6.68 -7.14
CA VAL A 99 -11.50 -7.44 -8.15
C VAL A 99 -10.54 -7.92 -9.25
N LEU A 100 -10.63 -9.20 -9.63
CA LEU A 100 -9.96 -9.73 -10.81
C LEU A 100 -10.70 -9.28 -12.07
N VAL A 101 -10.08 -8.38 -12.84
CA VAL A 101 -10.66 -7.79 -14.06
C VAL A 101 -10.36 -8.67 -15.28
N SER A 102 -9.20 -9.31 -15.31
CA SER A 102 -8.80 -10.30 -16.31
C SER A 102 -7.78 -11.26 -15.72
N ASP A 103 -7.33 -12.24 -16.49
CA ASP A 103 -6.29 -13.19 -16.07
C ASP A 103 -4.94 -12.50 -15.73
N THR A 104 -4.75 -11.24 -16.10
CA THR A 104 -3.50 -10.48 -15.92
C THR A 104 -3.69 -9.13 -15.23
N ALA A 105 -4.92 -8.78 -14.83
CA ALA A 105 -5.23 -7.47 -14.28
C ALA A 105 -6.17 -7.53 -13.07
N LEU A 106 -5.83 -6.74 -12.06
CA LEU A 106 -6.60 -6.54 -10.84
C LEU A 106 -6.99 -5.06 -10.74
N TRP A 107 -8.17 -4.80 -10.19
CA TRP A 107 -8.56 -3.47 -9.72
C TRP A 107 -8.56 -3.48 -8.19
N ASP A 108 -7.67 -2.70 -7.56
CA ASP A 108 -7.56 -2.58 -6.11
C ASP A 108 -8.10 -1.22 -5.66
N GLU A 109 -9.33 -1.22 -5.16
CA GLU A 109 -9.96 -0.02 -4.61
C GLU A 109 -9.51 0.19 -3.17
N LEU A 110 -8.91 1.35 -2.88
CA LEU A 110 -8.46 1.74 -1.55
C LEU A 110 -9.33 2.88 -1.01
N ARG A 111 -9.99 2.65 0.14
CA ARG A 111 -10.74 3.69 0.85
C ARG A 111 -10.19 3.82 2.25
N GLY A 112 -9.70 4.99 2.61
CA GLY A 112 -9.12 5.20 3.93
C GLY A 112 -8.87 6.65 4.26
N GLU A 113 -8.48 6.85 5.50
CA GLU A 113 -8.10 8.14 6.03
C GLU A 113 -6.59 8.20 6.22
N TYR A 114 -6.01 9.39 6.05
CA TYR A 114 -4.59 9.62 6.27
C TYR A 114 -4.34 10.96 6.93
N LYS A 115 -3.22 11.03 7.64
CA LYS A 115 -2.65 12.26 8.16
C LYS A 115 -1.16 12.29 7.85
N ILE A 116 -0.74 13.36 7.17
CA ILE A 116 0.66 13.68 6.96
C ILE A 116 1.02 14.73 8.02
N PRO A 117 2.03 14.49 8.87
CA PRO A 117 2.50 15.52 9.79
C PRO A 117 2.90 16.77 9.00
N ALA A 118 2.56 17.95 9.50
CA ALA A 118 3.14 19.17 8.98
C ALA A 118 4.67 19.03 9.11
N THR A 119 5.41 19.28 8.03
CA THR A 119 6.87 19.35 8.06
C THR A 119 7.29 20.23 9.23
N VAL A 120 8.05 19.68 10.19
CA VAL A 120 8.85 20.50 11.10
C VAL A 120 9.72 21.35 10.18
N GLY A 121 9.45 22.65 10.18
CA GLY A 121 9.84 23.56 9.12
C GLY A 121 11.30 23.41 8.72
N SER A 122 11.53 23.56 7.42
CA SER A 122 12.79 24.07 6.92
C SER A 122 13.14 25.33 7.71
N SER A 123 13.98 25.20 8.72
CA SER A 123 14.67 26.33 9.34
C SER A 123 15.64 26.87 8.30
N ARG A 124 15.11 27.69 7.39
CA ARG A 124 15.92 28.59 6.57
C ARG A 124 16.65 29.50 7.57
N PRO A 125 18.00 29.52 7.60
CA PRO A 125 18.70 30.51 8.40
C PRO A 125 18.30 31.90 7.90
N ASP A 126 17.99 32.78 8.84
CA ASP A 126 17.67 34.18 8.60
C ASP A 126 18.85 34.84 7.87
N PRO A 127 18.67 35.37 6.64
CA PRO A 127 19.76 35.99 5.90
C PRO A 127 19.99 37.43 6.39
N THR A 128 20.29 37.60 7.69
CA THR A 128 20.90 38.82 8.24
C THR A 128 21.34 38.60 9.69
N LYS A 129 22.56 38.08 9.88
CA LYS A 129 23.47 38.54 10.94
C LYS A 129 24.91 38.21 10.57
#